data_AF-A0A2H0RH87-F1
#
_entry.id   AF-A0A2H0RH87-F1
#
_cell.length_a   1.000
_cell.length_b   1.000
_cell.length_c   1.000
_cell.angle_alpha   90.00
_cell.angle_beta   90.00
_cell.angle_gamma   90.00
#
_symmetry.space_group_name_H-M   'P 1'
#
loop_
_entity.id
_entity.type
_entity.pdbx_description
1 polymer ?
#
loop_
_entity_poly.entity_id
_entity_poly.type
_entity_poly.pdbx_seq_one_letter_code
_entity_poly.pdbx_strand_id
1 'polypeptide(L)'
;MALFAYLHRGTQTLAFRLPARDDLRALLRQTGPLVAPSANPEGYPPATNLFETQAYFGDQVSFYIETDRAPTASPSRLIRLHPDGQIEVIRP
;
A
#
# COMPACT_ATOMS: atom_id res chain seq x y z
N MET A 1 -25.65 5.04 4.68
CA MET A 1 -24.45 4.42 4.08
C MET A 1 -23.58 3.88 5.20
N ALA A 2 -23.11 2.64 5.13
CA ALA A 2 -22.18 2.11 6.13
C ALA A 2 -20.87 2.90 6.07
N LEU A 3 -20.40 3.36 7.23
CA LEU A 3 -19.13 4.06 7.37
C LEU A 3 -17.99 3.18 6.80
N PHE A 4 -17.10 3.75 6.00
CA PHE A 4 -15.93 3.09 5.40
C PHE A 4 -16.18 1.93 4.41
N ALA A 5 -17.38 1.81 3.84
CA ALA A 5 -17.68 0.76 2.86
C ALA A 5 -16.71 0.74 1.64
N TYR A 6 -16.15 1.90 1.28
CA TYR A 6 -15.19 2.05 0.19
C TYR A 6 -13.86 1.34 0.45
N LEU A 7 -13.50 1.06 1.71
CA LEU A 7 -12.23 0.42 2.06
C LEU A 7 -12.24 -1.07 1.70
N HIS A 8 -13.33 -1.78 2.02
CA HIS A 8 -13.40 -3.23 1.80
C HIS A 8 -13.97 -3.60 0.42
N ARG A 9 -14.44 -2.62 -0.38
CA ARG A 9 -14.93 -2.83 -1.76
C ARG A 9 -15.86 -4.05 -1.91
N GLY A 10 -16.79 -4.22 -0.95
CA GLY A 10 -17.75 -5.34 -0.92
C GLY A 10 -17.27 -6.66 -0.32
N THR A 11 -15.98 -6.84 -0.01
CA THR A 11 -15.45 -8.12 0.54
C THR A 11 -15.66 -8.28 2.04
N GLN A 12 -16.10 -7.23 2.74
CA GLN A 12 -16.23 -7.17 4.20
C GLN A 12 -14.96 -7.59 4.96
N THR A 13 -13.80 -7.48 4.32
CA THR A 13 -12.49 -7.82 4.87
C THR A 13 -11.47 -6.75 4.46
N LEU A 14 -10.45 -6.53 5.29
CA LEU A 14 -9.38 -5.57 5.01
C LEU A 14 -8.02 -6.23 5.17
N ALA A 15 -7.17 -6.03 4.16
CA ALA A 15 -5.75 -6.32 4.26
C ALA A 15 -5.04 -5.14 4.93
N PHE A 16 -4.16 -5.43 5.88
CA PHE A 16 -3.31 -4.43 6.52
C PHE A 16 -1.88 -4.96 6.66
N ARG A 17 -0.92 -4.04 6.84
CA ARG A 17 0.48 -4.37 7.08
C ARG A 17 1.09 -3.34 8.03
N LEU A 18 2.04 -3.77 8.85
CA LEU A 18 2.95 -2.88 9.57
C LEU A 18 4.27 -2.83 8.79
N PRO A 19 4.66 -1.69 8.20
CA PRO A 19 5.93 -1.58 7.48
C PRO A 19 7.12 -1.84 8.40
N ALA A 20 8.15 -2.51 7.87
CA ALA A 20 9.36 -2.82 8.62
C ALA A 20 10.27 -1.60 8.88
N ARG A 21 10.15 -0.52 8.08
CA ARG A 21 10.98 0.68 8.22
C ARG A 21 10.51 1.60 9.35
N ASP A 22 11.43 2.08 10.17
CA ASP A 22 11.14 2.98 11.31
C ASP A 22 10.65 4.35 10.90
N ASP A 23 11.18 4.92 9.82
CA ASP A 23 10.78 6.21 9.28
C ASP A 23 9.31 6.22 8.83
N LEU A 24 8.88 5.17 8.11
CA LEU A 24 7.48 4.98 7.74
C LEU A 24 6.59 4.78 8.96
N ARG A 25 7.05 4.05 9.99
CA ARG A 25 6.31 3.94 11.25
C ARG A 25 6.20 5.27 11.98
N ALA A 26 7.23 6.11 11.95
CA ALA A 26 7.20 7.45 12.54
C ALA A 26 6.22 8.37 11.81
N LEU A 27 6.13 8.26 10.48
CA LEU A 27 5.11 8.94 9.68
C LEU A 27 3.70 8.45 10.05
N LEU A 28 3.48 7.12 10.09
CA LEU A 28 2.18 6.53 10.43
C LEU A 28 1.68 6.91 11.83
N ARG A 29 2.58 7.17 12.79
CA ARG A 29 2.19 7.68 14.12
C ARG A 29 1.62 9.10 14.06
N GLN A 30 2.00 9.89 13.07
CA GLN A 30 1.51 11.26 12.88
C GLN A 30 0.24 11.29 12.03
N THR A 31 0.16 10.45 10.99
CA THR A 31 -0.96 10.44 10.03
C THR A 31 -2.11 9.53 10.45
N GLY A 32 -1.85 8.53 11.30
CA GLY A 32 -2.72 7.37 11.44
C GLY A 32 -2.58 6.40 10.25
N PRO A 33 -3.51 5.43 10.11
CA PRO A 33 -3.49 4.45 9.04
C PRO A 33 -3.57 5.08 7.65
N LEU A 34 -2.75 4.60 6.71
CA LEU A 34 -2.77 5.06 5.32
C LEU A 34 -3.16 3.92 4.37
N VAL A 35 -4.05 4.23 3.43
CA VAL A 35 -4.33 3.38 2.28
C VAL A 35 -3.27 3.70 1.22
N ALA A 36 -2.35 2.77 1.01
CA ALA A 36 -1.19 2.97 0.13
C ALA A 36 -0.99 1.76 -0.80
N PRO A 37 -1.68 1.73 -1.96
CA PRO A 37 -1.36 0.76 -3.03
C PRO A 37 0.02 1.05 -3.63
N SER A 38 0.42 0.29 -4.66
CA SER A 38 1.62 0.60 -5.42
C SER A 38 1.49 1.95 -6.12
N ALA A 39 2.60 2.69 -6.23
CA ALA A 39 2.64 4.02 -6.82
C ALA A 39 2.61 3.94 -8.36
N ASN A 40 1.44 3.65 -8.91
CA ASN A 40 1.20 3.59 -10.36
C ASN A 40 -0.30 3.72 -10.67
N PRO A 41 -0.67 4.17 -11.89
CA PRO A 41 -2.01 4.00 -12.42
C PRO A 41 -2.37 2.52 -12.57
N GLU A 42 -3.66 2.20 -12.49
CA GLU A 42 -4.13 0.83 -12.65
C GLU A 42 -3.71 0.24 -14.01
N GLY A 43 -3.20 -0.99 -14.02
CA GLY A 43 -2.71 -1.68 -15.22
C GLY A 43 -1.25 -1.38 -15.58
N TYR A 44 -0.58 -0.43 -14.92
CA TYR A 44 0.82 -0.08 -15.17
C TYR A 44 1.77 -0.72 -14.14
N PRO A 45 3.07 -0.90 -14.47
CA PRO A 45 4.04 -1.37 -13.50
C PRO A 45 4.26 -0.34 -12.37
N PRO A 46 4.48 -0.79 -11.12
CA PRO A 46 4.85 0.10 -10.01
C PRO A 46 6.06 0.97 -10.34
N ALA A 47 6.00 2.26 -10.03
CA ALA A 47 7.15 3.13 -10.17
C ALA A 47 8.31 2.67 -9.26
N THR A 48 9.51 2.66 -9.80
CA THR A 48 10.74 2.25 -9.11
C THR A 48 11.60 3.41 -8.64
N ASN A 49 11.26 4.63 -9.05
CA ASN A 49 11.99 5.84 -8.72
C ASN A 49 11.06 7.07 -8.76
N LEU A 50 11.58 8.20 -8.28
CA LEU A 50 10.83 9.45 -8.21
C LEU A 50 10.42 9.95 -9.60
N PHE A 51 11.30 9.82 -10.61
CA PHE A 51 11.03 10.27 -11.98
C PHE A 51 9.83 9.53 -12.60
N GLU A 52 9.76 8.20 -12.47
CA GLU A 52 8.61 7.41 -12.91
C GLU A 52 7.32 7.81 -12.17
N THR A 53 7.42 8.05 -10.86
CA THR A 53 6.26 8.46 -10.05
C THR A 53 5.75 9.84 -10.49
N GLN A 54 6.66 10.77 -10.80
CA GLN A 54 6.32 12.09 -11.34
C GLN A 54 5.74 12.00 -12.76
N ALA A 55 6.28 11.12 -13.61
CA ALA A 55 5.74 10.88 -14.94
C ALA A 55 4.31 10.31 -14.89
N TYR A 56 3.99 9.47 -13.90
CA TYR A 56 2.64 8.94 -13.71
C TYR A 56 1.64 9.93 -13.16
N PHE A 57 2.01 10.69 -12.13
CA PHE A 57 1.04 11.46 -11.35
C PHE A 57 1.13 12.97 -11.53
N GLY A 58 2.25 13.52 -12.01
CA GLY A 58 2.44 14.95 -12.25
C GLY A 58 1.98 15.84 -11.10
N ASP A 59 0.96 16.66 -11.35
CA ASP A 59 0.34 17.59 -10.41
C ASP A 59 -0.93 17.03 -9.71
N GLN A 60 -1.28 15.77 -9.96
CA GLN A 60 -2.46 15.12 -9.39
C GLN A 60 -2.28 14.73 -7.90
N VAL A 61 -1.06 14.81 -7.38
CA VAL A 61 -0.72 14.52 -5.98
C VAL A 61 -0.09 15.73 -5.31
N SER A 62 -0.37 15.93 -4.02
CA SER A 62 0.04 17.14 -3.31
C SER A 62 1.55 17.23 -3.01
N PHE A 63 2.24 16.09 -2.93
CA PHE A 63 3.68 16.05 -2.67
C PHE A 63 4.30 14.72 -3.08
N TYR A 64 5.64 14.74 -3.23
CA TYR A 64 6.47 13.57 -3.44
C TYR A 64 7.53 13.50 -2.33
N ILE A 65 7.91 12.29 -1.94
CA ILE A 65 9.01 12.05 -0.99
C ILE A 65 10.07 11.22 -1.69
N GLU A 66 11.27 11.77 -1.83
CA GLU A 66 12.42 11.02 -2.30
C GLU A 66 12.97 10.12 -1.18
N THR A 67 13.38 8.90 -1.55
CA THR A 67 13.97 7.91 -0.64
C THR A 67 15.29 7.45 -1.23
N ASP A 68 16.29 7.32 -0.37
CA ASP A 68 17.62 6.78 -0.72
C ASP A 68 17.58 5.28 -1.06
N ARG A 69 16.53 4.58 -0.64
CA ARG A 69 16.29 3.17 -0.97
C ARG A 69 15.45 2.99 -2.22
N ALA A 70 15.97 2.20 -3.16
CA ALA A 70 15.18 1.63 -4.24
C ALA A 70 14.02 0.78 -3.68
N PRO A 71 12.82 0.85 -4.27
CA PRO A 71 11.72 -0.02 -3.89
C PRO A 71 12.06 -1.47 -4.18
N THR A 72 11.53 -2.38 -3.36
CA THR A 72 11.65 -3.81 -3.61
C THR A 72 10.83 -4.18 -4.85
N ALA A 73 11.42 -4.96 -5.76
CA ALA A 73 10.73 -5.40 -6.97
C ALA A 73 9.44 -6.22 -6.67
N SER A 74 9.41 -6.93 -5.54
CA SER A 74 8.28 -7.77 -5.16
C SER A 74 7.35 -7.08 -4.16
N PRO A 75 6.02 -7.12 -4.38
CA PRO A 75 5.03 -6.76 -3.37
C PRO A 75 5.15 -7.63 -2.11
N SER A 76 4.56 -7.19 -1.01
CA SER A 76 4.51 -7.99 0.22
C SER A 76 3.69 -9.28 0.02
N ARG A 77 4.10 -10.35 0.69
CA ARG A 77 3.27 -11.54 0.91
C ARG A 77 1.90 -11.12 1.46
N LEU A 78 0.85 -11.76 0.96
CA LEU A 78 -0.52 -11.56 1.43
C LEU A 78 -1.10 -12.91 1.85
N ILE A 79 -1.55 -12.97 3.10
CA ILE A 79 -2.23 -14.15 3.66
C ILE A 79 -3.65 -13.78 4.08
N ARG A 80 -4.55 -14.76 4.04
CA ARG A 80 -5.87 -14.72 4.67
C ARG A 80 -5.85 -15.64 5.87
N LEU A 81 -6.38 -15.14 6.98
CA LEU A 81 -6.63 -15.91 8.20
C LEU A 81 -8.10 -16.31 8.22
N HIS A 82 -8.37 -17.60 8.29
CA HIS A 82 -9.72 -18.15 8.42
C HIS A 82 -10.13 -18.25 9.90
N PRO A 83 -11.44 -18.26 10.22
CA PRO A 83 -11.91 -18.32 11.61
C PRO A 83 -11.44 -19.55 12.40
N ASP A 84 -11.12 -20.64 11.71
CA ASP A 84 -10.59 -21.89 12.27
C ASP A 84 -9.05 -21.88 12.45
N GLY A 85 -8.41 -20.75 12.16
CA GLY A 85 -6.95 -20.59 12.26
C GLY A 85 -6.19 -21.03 11.02
N GLN A 86 -6.85 -21.52 9.97
CA GLN A 86 -6.17 -21.87 8.72
C GLN A 86 -5.62 -20.61 8.03
N ILE A 87 -4.45 -20.78 7.40
CA ILE A 87 -3.76 -19.73 6.64
C ILE A 87 -3.82 -20.08 5.15
N GLU A 88 -4.36 -19.15 4.36
CA GLU A 88 -4.33 -19.22 2.90
C GLU A 88 -3.36 -18.15 2.37
N VAL A 89 -2.42 -18.55 1.50
CA VAL A 89 -1.51 -17.61 0.83
C VAL A 89 -2.19 -17.08 -0.43
N ILE A 90 -2.57 -15.80 -0.44
CA ILE A 90 -3.16 -15.12 -1.61
C ILE A 90 -2.05 -14.65 -2.57
N ARG A 91 -0.94 -14.17 -2.02
CA ARG A 91 0.24 -13.73 -2.77
C ARG A 91 1.50 -14.14 -2.01
N PRO A 92 2.49 -14.77 -2.66
CA PRO A 92 3.68 -15.29 -2.00
C PRO A 92 4.58 -14.21 -1.40
#